data_AF-A0A845PWV8-F1
#
_entry.id   AF-A0A845PWV8-F1
#
_cell.length_a   1.000
_cell.length_b   1.000
_cell.length_c   1.000
_cell.angle_alpha   90.00
_cell.angle_beta   90.00
_cell.angle_gamma   90.00
#
_symmetry.space_group_name_H-M   'P 1'
#
loop_
_entity.id
_entity.type
_entity.pdbx_description
1 polymer ?
#
loop_
_entity_poly.entity_id
_entity_poly.type
_entity_poly.pdbx_seq_one_letter_code
_entity_poly.pdbx_strand_id
1 'polypeptide(L)'
;MNKYKLSRYLVFTKNTISLKYHIVYSTLSNKILALDKNVVSLIQNGNFNEVDDSIMNKLIEYEFVTNIETDELKKVVERFKNFIINDNLLYQVIQPSANCQLGCNY
;
A
#
# COMPACT_ATOMS: atom_id res chain seq x y z
N MET A 1 3.15 -20.99 -15.90
CA MET A 1 3.71 -20.51 -14.61
C MET A 1 3.12 -19.15 -14.32
N ASN A 2 2.58 -18.93 -13.11
CA ASN A 2 2.04 -17.62 -12.74
C ASN A 2 3.16 -16.59 -12.64
N LYS A 3 3.07 -15.53 -13.46
CA LYS A 3 4.05 -14.45 -13.54
C LYS A 3 3.97 -13.46 -12.38
N TYR A 4 2.89 -13.53 -11.61
CA TYR A 4 2.54 -12.54 -10.60
C TYR A 4 2.35 -13.18 -9.21
N LYS A 5 2.49 -12.34 -8.18
CA LYS A 5 2.15 -12.64 -6.79
C LYS A 5 1.45 -11.45 -6.15
N LEU A 6 0.64 -11.76 -5.13
CA LEU A 6 0.03 -10.74 -4.28
C LEU A 6 1.11 -10.05 -3.46
N SER A 7 1.05 -8.72 -3.36
CA SER A 7 2.01 -7.97 -2.55
C SER A 7 1.86 -8.32 -1.07
N ARG A 8 2.99 -8.36 -0.36
CA ARG A 8 3.03 -8.55 1.10
C ARG A 8 2.60 -7.32 1.89
N TYR A 9 2.50 -6.17 1.23
CA TYR A 9 2.25 -4.86 1.84
C TYR A 9 0.79 -4.42 1.70
N LEU A 10 -0.12 -5.39 1.82
CA LEU A 10 -1.56 -5.17 1.70
C LEU A 10 -2.26 -5.34 3.05
N VAL A 11 -3.21 -4.44 3.30
CA VAL A 11 -4.12 -4.52 4.44
C VAL A 11 -5.54 -4.70 3.92
N PHE A 12 -6.15 -5.81 4.29
CA PHE A 12 -7.53 -6.15 3.95
C PHE A 12 -8.46 -5.81 5.13
N THR A 13 -9.60 -5.20 4.86
CA THR A 13 -10.62 -5.02 5.88
C THR A 13 -11.28 -6.35 6.23
N LYS A 14 -11.50 -6.57 7.53
CA LYS A 14 -12.23 -7.75 8.04
C LYS A 14 -13.69 -7.75 7.57
N ASN A 15 -14.32 -6.57 7.58
CA ASN A 15 -15.70 -6.42 7.14
C ASN A 15 -15.77 -6.15 5.63
N THR A 16 -16.83 -6.66 5.02
CA THR A 16 -17.17 -6.38 3.63
C THR A 16 -18.23 -5.29 3.57
N ILE A 17 -18.12 -4.40 2.58
CA ILE A 17 -19.19 -3.45 2.25
C ILE A 17 -20.26 -4.22 1.50
N SER A 18 -21.50 -4.16 2.00
CA SER A 18 -22.68 -4.78 1.38
C SER A 18 -22.50 -6.27 1.06
N LEU A 19 -21.70 -6.99 1.86
CA LEU A 19 -21.35 -8.41 1.67
C LEU A 19 -20.65 -8.76 0.34
N LYS A 20 -20.26 -7.75 -0.45
CA LYS A 20 -19.75 -7.91 -1.81
C LYS A 20 -18.33 -7.42 -2.00
N TYR A 21 -17.94 -6.34 -1.33
CA TYR A 21 -16.65 -5.69 -1.55
C TYR A 21 -15.77 -5.74 -0.31
N HIS A 22 -14.49 -6.09 -0.49
CA HIS A 22 -13.45 -5.84 0.51
C HIS A 22 -12.76 -4.52 0.21
N ILE A 23 -12.50 -3.73 1.25
CA ILE A 23 -11.59 -2.59 1.12
C ILE A 23 -10.18 -3.14 1.30
N VAL A 24 -9.31 -2.84 0.35
CA VAL A 24 -7.92 -3.25 0.36
C VAL A 24 -7.05 -2.01 0.22
N TYR A 25 -6.06 -1.89 1.09
CA TYR A 25 -5.11 -0.79 1.13
C TYR A 25 -3.71 -1.29 0.83
N SER A 26 -2.99 -0.61 -0.07
CA SER A 26 -1.57 -0.84 -0.32
C SER A 26 -0.72 0.16 0.46
N THR A 27 0.13 -0.33 1.36
CA THR A 27 1.03 0.53 2.14
C THR A 27 2.21 1.04 1.31
N LEU A 28 2.40 0.55 0.08
CA LEU A 28 3.47 0.99 -0.81
C LEU A 28 3.07 2.20 -1.65
N SER A 29 1.85 2.17 -2.20
CA SER A 29 1.33 3.19 -3.12
C SER A 29 0.37 4.18 -2.44
N ASN A 30 0.00 3.91 -1.18
CA ASN A 30 -1.04 4.62 -0.42
C ASN A 30 -2.41 4.63 -1.13
N LYS A 31 -2.68 3.65 -2.00
CA LYS A 31 -3.95 3.51 -2.71
C LYS A 31 -4.91 2.59 -1.96
N ILE A 32 -6.20 2.92 -2.04
CA ILE A 32 -7.30 2.13 -1.48
C ILE A 32 -8.20 1.70 -2.63
N LEU A 33 -8.58 0.42 -2.65
CA LEU A 33 -9.53 -0.13 -3.61
C LEU A 33 -10.66 -0.86 -2.90
N ALA A 34 -11.89 -0.70 -3.40
CA ALA A 34 -12.99 -1.60 -3.09
C ALA A 34 -13.00 -2.73 -4.13
N LEU A 35 -12.54 -3.92 -3.74
CA LEU A 35 -12.44 -5.08 -4.62
C LEU A 35 -13.59 -6.04 -4.38
N ASP A 36 -14.19 -6.52 -5.46
CA ASP A 36 -15.21 -7.55 -5.40
C ASP A 36 -14.64 -8.82 -4.76
N LYS A 37 -15.44 -9.48 -3.92
CA LYS A 37 -15.04 -10.71 -3.20
C LYS A 37 -14.53 -11.80 -4.14
N ASN A 38 -15.07 -11.91 -5.36
CA ASN A 38 -14.60 -12.87 -6.35
C ASN A 38 -13.16 -12.55 -6.78
N VAL A 39 -12.87 -11.27 -7.07
CA VAL A 39 -11.53 -10.82 -7.45
C VAL A 39 -10.55 -11.06 -6.30
N VAL A 40 -10.95 -10.75 -5.06
CA VAL A 40 -10.12 -11.00 -3.86
C VAL A 40 -9.78 -12.48 -3.71
N SER A 41 -10.76 -13.36 -3.89
CA SER A 41 -10.56 -14.81 -3.84
C SER A 41 -9.56 -15.26 -4.93
N LEU A 42 -9.73 -14.78 -6.16
CA LEU A 42 -8.83 -15.12 -7.27
C LEU A 42 -7.39 -14.72 -6.98
N ILE A 43 -7.14 -13.47 -6.55
CA ILE A 43 -5.78 -12.98 -6.31
C ILE A 43 -5.13 -13.61 -5.06
N GLN A 44 -5.91 -13.97 -4.03
CA GLN A 44 -5.40 -14.65 -2.84
C GLN A 44 -5.01 -16.11 -3.14
N ASN A 45 -5.75 -16.77 -4.03
CA ASN A 45 -5.45 -18.13 -4.48
C ASN A 45 -4.39 -18.17 -5.59
N GLY A 46 -3.92 -17.02 -6.07
CA GLY A 46 -2.92 -16.92 -7.13
C GLY A 46 -3.48 -17.08 -8.54
N ASN A 47 -4.79 -17.08 -8.73
CA ASN A 47 -5.46 -17.23 -10.02
C ASN A 47 -5.51 -15.90 -10.79
N PHE A 48 -4.34 -15.28 -11.02
CA PHE A 48 -4.24 -13.95 -11.64
C PHE A 48 -4.70 -13.93 -13.11
N ASN A 49 -4.59 -15.04 -13.83
CA ASN A 49 -4.99 -15.13 -15.25
C ASN A 49 -6.52 -15.15 -15.44
N GLU A 50 -7.28 -15.36 -14.35
CA GLU A 50 -8.75 -15.34 -14.36
C GLU A 50 -9.31 -13.94 -14.02
N VAL A 51 -8.45 -12.99 -13.65
CA VAL A 51 -8.82 -11.60 -13.40
C VAL A 51 -8.84 -10.85 -14.72
N ASP A 52 -9.90 -10.07 -14.97
CA ASP A 52 -10.00 -9.20 -16.13
C ASP A 52 -8.76 -8.30 -16.29
N ASP A 53 -8.24 -8.19 -17.51
CA ASP A 53 -6.99 -7.48 -17.80
C ASP A 53 -7.03 -6.01 -17.35
N SER A 54 -8.19 -5.33 -17.45
CA SER A 54 -8.32 -3.95 -17.01
C SER A 54 -8.19 -3.80 -15.49
N ILE A 55 -8.71 -4.78 -14.75
CA ILE A 55 -8.58 -4.85 -13.29
C ILE A 55 -7.15 -5.21 -12.92
N MET A 56 -6.58 -6.21 -13.58
CA MET A 56 -5.21 -6.67 -13.33
C MET A 56 -4.19 -5.55 -13.56
N ASN A 57 -4.33 -4.78 -14.63
CA ASN A 57 -3.47 -3.63 -14.91
C ASN A 57 -3.54 -2.59 -13.78
N LYS A 58 -4.73 -2.28 -13.27
CA LYS A 58 -4.88 -1.38 -12.10
C LYS A 58 -4.27 -1.96 -10.83
N LEU A 59 -4.40 -3.26 -10.60
CA LEU A 59 -3.80 -3.93 -9.44
C LEU A 59 -2.26 -3.86 -9.49
N ILE A 60 -1.67 -3.96 -10.67
CA ILE A 60 -0.22 -3.79 -10.87
C ILE A 60 0.18 -2.33 -10.69
N GLU A 61 -0.53 -1.40 -11.35
CA GLU A 61 -0.27 0.04 -11.27
C GLU A 61 -0.28 0.54 -9.81
N TYR A 62 -1.25 0.07 -9.02
CA TYR A 62 -1.41 0.48 -7.62
C TYR A 62 -0.62 -0.39 -6.64
N GLU A 63 0.29 -1.23 -7.11
CA GLU A 63 1.16 -2.07 -6.27
C GLU A 63 0.38 -3.01 -5.33
N PHE A 64 -0.76 -3.54 -5.78
CA PHE A 64 -1.47 -4.64 -5.11
C PHE A 64 -0.95 -6.01 -5.57
N VAL A 65 -0.54 -6.08 -6.82
CA VAL A 65 0.06 -7.27 -7.42
C VAL A 65 1.43 -6.90 -7.98
N THR A 66 2.39 -7.80 -7.83
CA THR A 66 3.76 -7.61 -8.32
C THR A 66 4.24 -8.86 -9.06
N ASN A 67 5.37 -8.75 -9.76
CA ASN A 67 5.99 -9.92 -10.38
C ASN A 67 6.48 -10.89 -9.28
N ILE A 68 6.34 -12.20 -9.54
CA ILE A 68 6.78 -13.27 -8.65
C ILE A 68 8.26 -13.12 -8.24
N GLU A 69 9.11 -12.70 -9.18
CA GLU A 69 10.56 -12.53 -9.01
C GLU A 69 10.95 -11.27 -8.23
N THR A 70 10.02 -10.34 -7.99
CA THR A 70 10.34 -9.08 -7.31
C THR A 70 10.65 -9.30 -5.84
N ASP A 71 11.85 -8.91 -5.39
CA ASP A 71 12.13 -8.72 -3.96
C ASP A 71 11.52 -7.39 -3.49
N GLU A 72 10.32 -7.47 -2.90
CA GLU A 72 9.57 -6.29 -2.48
C GLU A 72 10.28 -5.51 -1.37
N LEU A 73 10.94 -6.19 -0.42
CA LEU A 73 11.64 -5.51 0.68
C LEU A 73 12.83 -4.72 0.13
N LYS A 74 13.62 -5.34 -0.75
CA LYS A 74 14.74 -4.66 -1.41
C LYS A 74 14.26 -3.44 -2.19
N LYS A 75 13.18 -3.58 -2.99
CA LYS A 75 12.57 -2.47 -3.73
C LYS A 75 12.16 -1.32 -2.82
N VAL A 76 11.59 -1.60 -1.65
CA VAL A 76 11.19 -0.58 -0.66
C VAL A 76 12.41 0.11 -0.06
N VAL A 77 13.44 -0.64 0.34
CA VAL A 77 14.67 -0.07 0.89
C VAL A 77 15.36 0.82 -0.14
N GLU A 78 15.43 0.40 -1.41
CA GLU A 78 15.99 1.19 -2.50
C GLU A 78 15.18 2.46 -2.77
N ARG A 79 13.84 2.37 -2.74
CA ARG A 79 12.95 3.54 -2.85
C ARG A 79 13.29 4.59 -1.77
N PHE A 80 13.44 4.18 -0.52
CA PHE A 80 13.76 5.12 0.56
C PHE A 80 15.17 5.68 0.46
N LYS A 81 16.18 4.86 0.11
CA LYS A 81 17.54 5.35 -0.14
C LYS A 81 17.57 6.42 -1.24
N ASN A 82 16.85 6.20 -2.33
CA ASN A 82 16.76 7.15 -3.43
C ASN A 82 16.04 8.45 -3.04
N PHE A 83 15.06 8.37 -2.13
CA PHE A 83 14.41 9.56 -1.58
C PHE A 83 15.39 10.39 -0.74
N ILE A 84 16.12 9.74 0.18
CA ILE A 84 17.11 10.40 1.06
C ILE A 84 18.22 11.08 0.27
N ILE A 85 18.71 10.46 -0.82
CA ILE A 85 19.80 11.03 -1.64
C ILE A 85 19.43 12.42 -2.20
N ASN A 86 18.15 12.68 -2.44
CA ASN A 86 17.66 13.94 -2.99
C ASN A 86 17.09 14.89 -1.94
N ASP A 87 17.08 14.49 -0.66
CA ASP A 87 16.54 15.29 0.43
C ASP A 87 17.67 16.05 1.15
N ASN A 88 17.82 17.33 0.80
CA ASN A 88 18.77 18.24 1.42
C ASN A 88 18.11 19.13 2.48
N LEU A 89 16.86 18.86 2.86
CA LEU A 89 16.09 19.72 3.76
C LEU A 89 16.14 19.21 5.20
N LEU A 90 16.82 19.97 6.07
CA LEU A 90 16.82 19.71 7.50
C LEU A 90 15.83 20.65 8.19
N TYR A 91 14.81 20.09 8.85
CA TYR A 91 13.91 20.87 9.68
C TYR A 91 14.51 21.06 11.08
N GLN A 92 14.56 22.31 11.54
CA GLN A 92 14.85 22.64 12.93
C GLN A 92 13.63 23.31 13.54
N VAL A 93 13.08 22.71 14.59
CA VAL A 93 12.01 23.32 15.38
C VAL A 93 12.66 24.16 16.48
N ILE A 94 12.38 25.46 16.50
CA ILE A 94 12.78 26.36 17.56
C ILE A 94 11.54 26.68 18.38
N GLN A 95 11.58 26.40 19.68
CA GLN A 95 10.56 26.82 20.63
C GLN A 95 11.09 28.07 21.37
N PRO A 96 10.69 29.30 20.99
CA PRO A 96 11.27 30.51 21.57
C PRO A 96 10.88 30.71 23.04
N SER A 97 9.77 30.10 23.48
CA SER A 97 9.27 30.17 24.84
C SER A 97 8.47 28.92 25.20
N ALA A 98 8.59 28.49 26.46
CA ALA A 98 7.71 27.50 27.07
C ALA A 98 6.60 28.14 27.92
N ASN A 99 6.49 29.47 27.95
CA ASN A 99 5.45 30.17 28.68
C ASN A 99 4.12 30.10 27.92
N CYS A 100 3.35 29.05 28.21
CA CYS A 100 1.98 28.91 27.74
C CYS A 100 1.02 29.08 28.93
N GLN A 101 0.08 30.01 28.82
CA GLN A 101 -0.95 30.26 29.85
C GLN A 101 -2.09 29.21 29.82
N LEU A 102 -2.03 28.28 28.89
CA LEU A 102 -3.02 27.22 28.73
C LEU A 102 -2.54 25.95 29.46
N GLY A 103 -3.39 25.43 30.33
CA GLY A 103 -3.21 24.14 31.00
C GLY A 103 -3.85 23.01 30.21
N CYS A 104 -3.26 22.63 29.08
CA CYS A 104 -3.77 21.52 28.29
C CYS A 104 -3.48 20.18 29.00
N ASN A 105 -4.49 19.31 29.10
CA ASN A 105 -4.42 18.02 29.82
C ASN A 105 -4.28 16.79 28.89
N TYR A 106 -3.87 16.99 27.64
CA TYR A 106 -3.67 15.89 26.69
C TYR A 106 -2.41 15.07 26.99
#